data_AF-A0AAV4PCW7-F1
#
_entry.id   AF-A0AAV4PCW7-F1
#
_cell.length_a   1.000
_cell.length_b   1.000
_cell.length_c   1.000
_cell.angle_alpha   90.00
_cell.angle_beta   90.00
_cell.angle_gamma   90.00
#
_symmetry.space_group_name_H-M   'P 1'
#
loop_
_entity.id
_entity.type
_entity.pdbx_description
1 polymer ?
#
loop_
_entity_poly.entity_id
_entity_poly.type
_entity_poly.pdbx_seq_one_letter_code
_entity_poly.pdbx_strand_id
1 'polypeptide(L)'
;MPEINEWGDQVTNEIVRQLMENKGFYSLDKPGDFSTVVDIRFIAAMIQPGGGIIGCGYFCKERFSEEIVEFVSSFVPATRILWQDTKIKMLPTPAKFHYVFNLRDLSRIWEGMLKIETAECSNKEDLLALWEANECTRVIADR
;
A
#
# COMPACT_ATOMS: atom_id res chain seq x y z
N MET A 1 -6.62 -10.33 -0.30
CA MET A 1 -7.07 -10.64 -1.67
C MET A 1 -7.84 -11.95 -1.60
N PRO A 2 -8.94 -12.14 -2.34
CA PRO A 2 -9.66 -13.41 -2.33
C PRO A 2 -8.75 -14.56 -2.71
N GLU A 3 -8.95 -15.72 -2.08
CA GLU A 3 -8.17 -16.91 -2.40
C GLU A 3 -8.40 -17.32 -3.86
N ILE A 4 -7.31 -17.76 -4.49
CA ILE A 4 -7.31 -18.28 -5.85
C ILE A 4 -7.45 -19.80 -5.74
N ASN A 5 -8.39 -20.40 -6.46
CA ASN A 5 -8.56 -21.84 -6.50
C ASN A 5 -7.46 -22.52 -7.34
N GLU A 6 -7.47 -23.86 -7.42
CA GLU A 6 -6.49 -24.64 -8.20
C GLU A 6 -6.50 -24.33 -9.71
N TRP A 7 -7.60 -23.75 -10.23
CA TRP A 7 -7.76 -23.38 -11.64
C TRP A 7 -7.35 -21.93 -11.94
N GLY A 8 -6.94 -21.16 -10.93
CA GLY A 8 -6.57 -19.75 -11.10
C GLY A 8 -7.74 -18.77 -10.96
N ASP A 9 -8.94 -19.23 -10.60
CA ASP A 9 -10.12 -18.37 -10.47
C ASP A 9 -10.27 -17.80 -9.06
N GLN A 10 -10.84 -16.60 -9.00
CA GLN A 10 -11.25 -15.94 -7.76
C GLN A 10 -12.78 -15.94 -7.65
N VAL A 11 -13.33 -17.05 -7.17
CA VAL A 11 -14.80 -17.27 -7.06
C VAL A 11 -15.50 -16.16 -6.27
N THR A 12 -14.82 -15.55 -5.29
CA THR A 12 -15.38 -14.42 -4.54
C THR A 12 -15.59 -13.17 -5.40
N ASN A 13 -14.73 -12.91 -6.39
CA ASN A 13 -14.89 -11.75 -7.28
C ASN A 13 -15.98 -11.97 -8.33
N GLU A 14 -16.30 -13.22 -8.62
CA GLU A 14 -17.36 -13.59 -9.55
C GLU A 14 -18.74 -13.15 -9.06
N ILE A 15 -18.98 -13.17 -7.74
CA ILE A 15 -20.21 -12.62 -7.18
C ILE A 15 -20.31 -11.11 -7.41
N VAL A 16 -19.20 -10.38 -7.32
CA VAL A 16 -19.20 -8.93 -7.59
C VAL A 16 -19.49 -8.67 -9.07
N ARG A 17 -18.92 -9.46 -9.97
CA ARG A 17 -19.19 -9.40 -11.42
C ARG A 17 -20.68 -9.64 -11.72
N GLN A 18 -21.26 -10.70 -11.16
CA GLN A 18 -22.68 -11.03 -11.33
C GLN A 18 -23.59 -9.92 -10.78
N LEU A 19 -23.23 -9.26 -9.68
CA LEU A 19 -23.98 -8.11 -9.16
C LEU A 19 -23.97 -6.94 -10.14
N MET A 20 -22.81 -6.66 -10.73
CA MET A 20 -22.63 -5.54 -11.65
C MET A 20 -23.39 -5.77 -12.96
N GLU A 21 -23.41 -7.01 -13.48
CA GLU A 21 -24.07 -7.35 -14.74
C GLU A 21 -25.57 -7.60 -14.58
N ASN A 22 -25.95 -8.45 -13.62
CA ASN A 22 -27.32 -8.95 -13.47
C ASN A 22 -28.13 -8.18 -12.43
N LYS A 23 -27.50 -7.25 -11.69
CA LYS A 23 -28.13 -6.44 -10.63
C LYS A 23 -28.82 -7.28 -9.55
N GLY A 24 -28.30 -8.47 -9.28
CA GLY A 24 -28.94 -9.40 -8.36
C GLY A 24 -28.30 -10.79 -8.34
N PHE A 25 -28.84 -11.66 -7.48
CA PHE A 25 -28.35 -13.02 -7.24
C PHE A 25 -29.46 -13.99 -6.94
N TYR A 26 -29.20 -15.28 -7.15
CA TYR A 26 -30.08 -16.36 -6.70
C TYR A 26 -29.86 -16.69 -5.22
N SER A 27 -30.95 -16.99 -4.51
CA SER A 27 -30.91 -17.44 -3.12
C SER A 27 -30.38 -18.88 -3.01
N LEU A 28 -29.50 -19.11 -2.05
CA LEU A 28 -29.05 -20.47 -1.68
C LEU A 28 -30.10 -21.23 -0.87
N ASP A 29 -30.91 -20.51 -0.09
CA ASP A 29 -31.97 -21.10 0.74
C ASP A 29 -33.19 -21.52 -0.08
N LYS A 30 -33.45 -20.81 -1.19
CA LYS A 30 -34.56 -21.06 -2.10
C LYS A 30 -34.05 -21.14 -3.54
N PRO A 31 -33.70 -22.34 -4.02
CA PRO A 31 -33.24 -22.54 -5.39
C PRO A 31 -34.25 -21.98 -6.40
N GLY A 32 -33.76 -21.11 -7.30
CA GLY A 32 -34.57 -20.47 -8.35
C GLY A 32 -35.15 -19.11 -8.00
N ASP A 33 -35.05 -18.67 -6.75
CA ASP A 33 -35.52 -17.34 -6.33
C ASP A 33 -34.44 -16.28 -6.59
N PHE A 34 -34.73 -15.29 -7.45
CA PHE A 34 -33.80 -14.23 -7.84
C PHE A 34 -34.06 -12.94 -7.07
N SER A 35 -33.08 -12.51 -6.29
CA SER A 35 -33.09 -11.26 -5.55
C SER A 35 -32.46 -10.14 -6.36
N THR A 36 -33.24 -9.10 -6.66
CA THR A 36 -32.72 -7.87 -7.31
C THR A 36 -32.18 -6.92 -6.24
N VAL A 37 -31.00 -6.34 -6.49
CA VAL A 37 -30.39 -5.35 -5.61
C VAL A 37 -30.35 -4.00 -6.33
N VAL A 38 -30.97 -3.00 -5.71
CA VAL A 38 -31.11 -1.64 -6.26
C VAL A 38 -30.27 -0.63 -5.49
N ASP A 39 -29.94 0.50 -6.11
CA ASP A 39 -29.27 1.65 -5.50
C ASP A 39 -27.88 1.39 -4.89
N ILE A 40 -27.05 0.60 -5.58
CA ILE A 40 -25.66 0.35 -5.19
C ILE A 40 -24.69 1.27 -5.93
N ARG A 41 -23.65 1.73 -5.24
CA ARG A 41 -22.45 2.33 -5.85
C ARG A 41 -21.22 1.52 -5.43
N PHE A 42 -20.31 1.26 -6.37
CA PHE A 42 -19.09 0.50 -6.13
C PHE A 42 -17.86 1.40 -6.14
N ILE A 43 -16.96 1.19 -5.17
CA ILE A 43 -15.59 1.69 -5.16
C ILE A 43 -14.71 0.52 -4.74
N ALA A 44 -13.64 0.26 -5.47
CA ALA A 44 -12.71 -0.82 -5.18
C ALA A 44 -11.26 -0.33 -5.29
N ALA A 45 -10.37 -0.96 -4.54
CA ALA A 45 -8.93 -0.77 -4.62
C ALA A 45 -8.25 -2.14 -4.55
N MET A 46 -7.19 -2.33 -5.33
CA MET A 46 -6.35 -3.52 -5.31
C MET A 46 -4.89 -3.14 -5.14
N ILE A 47 -4.11 -4.06 -4.58
CA ILE A 47 -2.65 -3.98 -4.54
C ILE A 47 -2.12 -4.22 -5.97
N GLN A 48 -0.94 -3.70 -6.29
CA GLN A 48 -0.31 -3.95 -7.60
C GLN A 48 -0.18 -5.47 -7.88
N PRO A 49 -0.42 -5.92 -9.13
CA PRO A 49 -0.24 -7.32 -9.53
C PRO A 49 1.18 -7.81 -9.20
N GLY A 50 1.30 -9.00 -8.62
CA GLY A 50 2.59 -9.57 -8.16
C GLY A 50 2.85 -9.47 -6.65
N GLY A 51 1.85 -9.06 -5.85
CA GLY A 51 2.00 -8.96 -4.39
C GLY A 51 2.86 -7.77 -3.98
N GLY A 52 2.78 -6.67 -4.73
CA GLY A 52 3.67 -5.53 -4.60
C GLY A 52 3.71 -4.96 -3.18
N ILE A 53 4.86 -5.15 -2.53
CA ILE A 53 5.32 -4.32 -1.41
C ILE A 53 5.56 -2.91 -1.97
N ILE A 54 5.20 -1.87 -1.21
CA ILE A 54 5.40 -0.48 -1.64
C ILE A 54 6.87 -0.30 -2.06
N GLY A 55 7.09 0.25 -3.25
CA GLY A 55 8.44 0.44 -3.83
C GLY A 55 8.82 -0.61 -4.88
N CYS A 56 8.44 -1.88 -4.74
CA CYS A 56 8.94 -2.96 -5.62
C CYS A 56 8.51 -2.84 -7.10
N GLY A 57 7.44 -2.10 -7.41
CA GLY A 57 7.07 -1.81 -8.80
C GLY A 57 7.95 -0.74 -9.46
N TYR A 58 8.42 0.24 -8.69
CA TYR A 58 9.25 1.34 -9.19
C TYR A 58 10.74 0.98 -9.20
N PHE A 59 11.19 0.31 -8.13
CA PHE A 59 12.51 -0.28 -8.01
C PHE A 59 12.48 -1.66 -8.68
N CYS A 60 12.63 -1.68 -10.00
CA CYS A 60 12.68 -2.89 -10.81
C CYS A 60 14.08 -3.12 -11.38
N LYS A 61 14.38 -4.37 -11.78
CA LYS A 61 15.71 -4.79 -12.26
C LYS A 61 16.14 -4.06 -13.53
N GLU A 62 15.19 -3.53 -14.29
CA GLU A 62 15.43 -2.75 -15.50
C GLU A 62 15.89 -1.33 -15.20
N ARG A 63 15.63 -0.81 -14.00
CA ARG A 63 15.94 0.58 -13.60
C ARG A 63 17.04 0.66 -12.57
N PHE A 64 17.10 -0.29 -11.63
CA PHE A 64 18.06 -0.28 -10.53
C PHE A 64 18.81 -1.61 -10.43
N SER A 65 19.94 -1.61 -9.72
CA SER A 65 20.71 -2.83 -9.45
C SER A 65 19.91 -3.82 -8.60
N GLU A 66 20.20 -5.11 -8.76
CA GLU A 66 19.49 -6.19 -8.05
C GLU A 66 19.62 -6.04 -6.52
N GLU A 67 20.79 -5.60 -6.04
CA GLU A 67 21.03 -5.30 -4.61
C GLU A 67 20.06 -4.24 -4.08
N ILE A 68 19.83 -3.16 -4.84
CA ILE A 68 18.88 -2.10 -4.47
C ILE A 68 17.45 -2.65 -4.43
N VAL A 69 17.05 -3.38 -5.47
CA VAL A 69 15.68 -3.92 -5.60
C VAL A 69 15.33 -4.85 -4.44
N GLU A 70 16.27 -5.73 -4.04
CA GLU A 70 16.09 -6.60 -2.89
C GLU A 70 16.06 -5.80 -1.58
N PHE A 71 16.94 -4.81 -1.44
CA PHE A 71 17.06 -4.02 -0.22
C PHE A 71 15.82 -3.15 0.05
N VAL A 72 15.16 -2.63 -0.99
CA VAL A 72 13.94 -1.80 -0.87
C VAL A 72 12.81 -2.50 -0.10
N SER A 73 12.69 -3.81 -0.27
CA SER A 73 11.64 -4.61 0.39
C SER A 73 11.74 -4.55 1.93
N SER A 74 12.95 -4.33 2.46
CA SER A 74 13.20 -4.23 3.90
C SER A 74 12.76 -2.88 4.49
N PHE A 75 12.61 -1.83 3.68
CA PHE A 75 12.21 -0.51 4.17
C PHE A 75 10.73 -0.41 4.50
N VAL A 76 9.86 -1.21 3.89
CA VAL A 76 8.42 -1.20 4.22
C VAL A 76 8.17 -1.55 5.68
N PRO A 77 8.68 -2.69 6.22
CA PRO A 77 8.54 -2.96 7.65
C PRO A 77 9.32 -1.97 8.51
N ALA A 78 10.51 -1.52 8.11
CA ALA A 78 11.29 -0.55 8.87
C ALA A 78 10.55 0.80 9.04
N THR A 79 10.01 1.35 7.95
CA THR A 79 9.21 2.59 7.95
C THR A 79 7.97 2.45 8.83
N ARG A 80 7.32 1.29 8.80
CA ARG A 80 6.17 1.00 9.66
C ARG A 80 6.56 1.03 11.14
N ILE A 81 7.64 0.35 11.52
CA ILE A 81 8.10 0.28 12.91
C ILE A 81 8.48 1.68 13.41
N LEU A 82 9.27 2.41 12.62
CA LEU A 82 9.68 3.79 12.94
C LEU A 82 8.45 4.69 13.18
N TRP A 83 7.48 4.68 12.26
CA TRP A 83 6.27 5.50 12.39
C TRP A 83 5.42 5.12 13.61
N GLN A 84 5.31 3.83 13.93
CA GLN A 84 4.60 3.36 15.12
C GLN A 84 5.27 3.84 16.41
N ASP A 85 6.60 3.74 16.48
CA ASP A 85 7.38 4.19 17.63
C ASP A 85 7.28 5.71 17.82
N THR A 86 7.36 6.49 16.74
CA THR A 86 7.17 7.95 16.80
C THR A 86 5.80 8.29 17.33
N LYS A 87 4.74 7.65 16.84
CA LYS A 87 3.37 7.92 17.28
C LYS A 87 3.19 7.67 18.79
N ILE A 88 3.87 6.69 19.34
CA ILE A 88 3.82 6.37 20.77
C ILE A 88 4.63 7.38 21.60
N LYS A 89 5.81 7.79 21.11
CA LYS A 89 6.72 8.68 21.83
C LYS A 89 6.30 10.16 21.75
N MET A 90 5.75 10.59 20.62
CA MET A 90 5.39 11.99 20.33
C MET A 90 3.88 12.20 20.39
N LEU A 91 3.33 12.15 21.61
CA LEU A 91 1.90 12.35 21.83
C LEU A 91 1.51 13.82 21.71
N PRO A 92 0.30 14.12 21.19
CA PRO A 92 -0.22 15.48 21.17
C PRO A 92 -0.50 15.91 22.62
N THR A 93 0.22 16.93 23.06
CA THR A 93 -0.02 17.59 24.35
C THR A 93 -0.57 18.99 24.09
N PRO A 94 -1.20 19.67 25.07
CA PRO A 94 -1.65 21.06 24.88
C PRO A 94 -0.53 22.01 24.44
N ALA A 95 0.72 21.74 24.85
CA ALA A 95 1.90 22.49 24.41
C ALA A 95 2.40 22.09 23.01
N LYS A 96 2.06 20.87 22.54
CA LYS A 96 2.48 20.29 21.24
C LYS A 96 1.30 19.65 20.51
N PHE A 97 0.26 20.45 20.25
CA PHE A 97 -0.99 19.96 19.68
C PHE A 97 -0.88 19.54 18.20
N HIS A 98 0.19 19.93 17.50
CA HIS A 98 0.42 19.64 16.09
C HIS A 98 1.05 18.24 15.84
N TYR A 99 1.41 17.51 16.91
CA TYR A 99 1.94 16.14 16.84
C TYR A 99 0.82 15.11 16.59
N VAL A 100 0.22 15.18 15.40
CA VAL A 100 -0.88 14.30 14.95
C VAL A 100 -0.42 13.47 13.77
N PHE A 101 0.06 12.26 14.06
CA PHE A 101 0.57 11.32 13.05
C PHE A 101 -0.55 10.46 12.45
N ASN A 102 -0.62 10.38 11.12
CA ASN A 102 -1.61 9.59 10.39
C ASN A 102 -0.97 8.86 9.19
N LEU A 103 -1.75 8.03 8.49
CA LEU A 103 -1.22 7.22 7.38
C LEU A 103 -0.75 8.04 6.16
N ARG A 104 -1.10 9.34 6.08
CA ARG A 104 -0.59 10.24 5.03
C ARG A 104 0.91 10.48 5.18
N ASP A 105 1.44 10.41 6.40
CA ASP A 105 2.88 10.58 6.65
C ASP A 105 3.66 9.45 5.97
N LEU A 106 3.20 8.21 6.11
CA LEU A 106 3.77 7.05 5.39
C LEU A 106 3.69 7.24 3.87
N SER A 107 2.55 7.74 3.37
CA SER A 107 2.38 7.99 1.93
C SER A 107 3.37 9.03 1.41
N ARG A 108 3.66 10.09 2.19
CA ARG A 108 4.61 11.15 1.81
C ARG A 108 6.06 10.68 1.79
N ILE A 109 6.46 9.83 2.74
CA ILE A 109 7.80 9.21 2.76
C ILE A 109 7.99 8.40 1.47
N TRP A 110 7.03 7.53 1.16
CA TRP A 110 7.11 6.71 -0.05
C TRP A 110 6.97 7.52 -1.34
N GLU A 111 6.16 8.58 -1.36
CA GLU A 111 6.08 9.48 -2.52
C GLU A 111 7.44 10.13 -2.83
N GLY A 112 8.21 10.52 -1.80
CA GLY A 112 9.57 11.03 -1.98
C GLY A 112 10.53 9.96 -2.49
N MET A 113 10.51 8.78 -1.87
CA MET A 113 11.32 7.63 -2.30
C MET A 113 11.08 7.23 -3.76
N LEU A 114 9.85 7.37 -4.25
CA LEU A 114 9.46 7.02 -5.63
C LEU A 114 9.81 8.09 -6.67
N LYS A 115 10.31 9.26 -6.27
CA LYS A 115 10.71 10.34 -7.19
C LYS A 115 12.18 10.27 -7.60
N ILE A 116 12.96 9.41 -6.97
CA ILE A 116 14.41 9.29 -7.20
C ILE A 116 14.71 8.81 -8.62
N GLU A 117 15.69 9.43 -9.26
CA GLU A 117 16.20 8.97 -10.56
C GLU A 117 17.33 7.94 -10.40
N THR A 118 17.53 7.11 -11.41
CA THR A 118 18.56 6.06 -11.40
C THR A 118 19.98 6.62 -11.29
N ALA A 119 20.20 7.87 -11.71
CA ALA A 119 21.48 8.55 -11.59
C ALA A 119 21.83 8.95 -10.15
N GLU A 120 20.83 9.10 -9.28
CA GLU A 120 20.97 9.60 -7.92
C GLU A 120 21.13 8.48 -6.89
N CYS A 121 20.84 7.23 -7.27
CA CYS A 121 20.87 6.07 -6.39
C CYS A 121 21.72 4.96 -7.02
N SER A 122 23.04 5.04 -6.81
CA SER A 122 23.99 4.07 -7.34
C SER A 122 24.23 2.92 -6.36
N ASN A 123 24.26 3.24 -5.07
CA ASN A 123 24.61 2.28 -4.01
C ASN A 123 23.50 2.16 -2.96
N LYS A 124 23.55 1.10 -2.15
CA LYS A 124 22.62 0.92 -1.02
C LYS A 124 22.74 2.03 0.03
N GLU A 125 23.93 2.60 0.20
CA GLU A 125 24.18 3.68 1.15
C GLU A 125 23.44 4.95 0.74
N ASP A 126 23.37 5.25 -0.57
CA ASP A 126 22.63 6.39 -1.11
C ASP A 126 21.13 6.22 -0.85
N LEU A 127 20.62 4.99 -1.03
CA LEU A 127 19.23 4.66 -0.76
C LEU A 127 18.88 4.76 0.74
N LEU A 128 19.80 4.31 1.61
CA LEU A 128 19.68 4.44 3.06
C LEU A 128 19.67 5.92 3.48
N ALA A 129 20.57 6.72 2.92
CA ALA A 129 20.64 8.15 3.18
C ALA A 129 19.38 8.87 2.68
N LEU A 130 18.85 8.49 1.51
CA LEU A 130 17.59 9.00 0.98
C LEU A 130 16.42 8.69 1.93
N TRP A 131 16.31 7.44 2.38
CA TRP A 131 15.23 7.01 3.25
C TRP A 131 15.32 7.65 4.65
N GLU A 132 16.44 7.46 5.33
CA GLU A 132 16.61 7.88 6.73
C GLU A 132 16.85 9.39 6.85
N ALA A 133 17.88 9.90 6.17
CA ALA A 133 18.34 11.27 6.38
C ALA A 133 17.42 12.30 5.70
N ASN A 134 16.91 12.00 4.50
CA ASN A 134 16.05 12.93 3.77
C ASN A 134 14.57 12.71 4.06
N GLU A 135 13.98 11.58 3.66
CA GLU A 135 12.53 11.43 3.66
C GLU A 135 11.91 11.26 5.04
N CYS A 136 12.49 10.40 5.88
CA CYS A 136 12.02 10.21 7.25
C CYS A 136 12.17 11.49 8.07
N THR A 137 13.31 12.18 8.01
CA THR A 137 13.51 13.46 8.70
C THR A 137 12.53 14.52 8.22
N ARG A 138 12.40 14.71 6.90
CA ARG A 138 11.52 15.74 6.30
C ARG A 138 10.04 15.54 6.64
N VAL A 139 9.57 14.31 6.80
CA VAL A 139 8.16 14.05 7.08
C VAL A 139 7.87 13.94 8.58
N ILE A 140 8.80 13.39 9.36
CA ILE A 140 8.60 13.09 10.78
C ILE A 140 9.20 14.16 11.69
N ALA A 141 10.42 14.61 11.42
CA ALA A 141 11.14 15.54 12.29
C ALA A 141 10.70 17.00 12.12
N ASP A 142 10.22 17.38 10.93
CA ASP A 142 9.67 18.72 10.66
C ASP A 142 8.29 18.96 11.31
N ARG A 143 7.74 17.98 12.04
CA ARG A 143 6.52 18.14 12.83
C ARG A 143 6.85 18.61 14.23
#